data_AF-A0A370EDL9-F1
#
_entry.id   AF-A0A370EDL9-F1
#
_cell.length_a   1.000
_cell.length_b   1.000
_cell.length_c   1.000
_cell.angle_alpha   90.00
_cell.angle_beta   90.00
_cell.angle_gamma   90.00
#
_symmetry.space_group_name_H-M   'P 1'
#
loop_
_entity.id
_entity.type
_entity.pdbx_description
1 polymer ?
#
loop_
_entity_poly.entity_id
_entity_poly.type
_entity_poly.pdbx_seq_one_letter_code
_entity_poly.pdbx_strand_id
1 'polypeptide(L)'
;MKLLLLISVLFLSIILQAQTYAPYTGNKANETKVSKPAKNKDENSKPVIAEKIQKEELKKPTDDFQDLMNKAVEQFNQKDYRKAESFYTRALDVSTEETAWRALLSRATLYGIMKDDKKAVADLTTAIDSGNTPEKQLAMMYMQRARIEAKNKNMDFACNDVAKAKALGLPDVLTQGVECK
;
A
#
# COMPACT_ATOMS: atom_id res chain seq x y z
N MET A 1 47.17 45.04 6.08
CA MET A 1 45.78 44.56 6.30
C MET A 1 45.51 43.54 5.19
N LYS A 2 45.78 42.22 5.24
CA LYS A 2 45.64 41.18 6.28
C LYS A 2 44.26 41.15 6.93
N LEU A 3 43.23 40.80 6.16
CA LEU A 3 42.11 39.95 6.60
C LEU A 3 41.29 39.46 5.37
N LEU A 4 41.95 38.74 4.48
CA LEU A 4 41.31 37.92 3.45
C LEU A 4 41.89 36.53 3.65
N LEU A 5 41.03 35.59 4.09
CA LEU A 5 41.22 34.15 4.35
C LEU A 5 40.68 33.82 5.75
N LEU A 6 39.50 33.20 5.79
CA LEU A 6 38.99 32.22 6.76
C LEU A 6 37.46 32.21 6.79
N ILE A 7 36.81 31.71 5.73
CA ILE A 7 35.59 30.91 5.89
C ILE A 7 35.79 29.67 5.02
N SER A 8 36.39 28.68 5.66
CA SER A 8 36.49 27.31 5.22
C SER A 8 35.10 26.74 4.93
N VAL A 9 35.01 26.01 3.81
CA VAL A 9 34.44 24.67 3.72
C VAL A 9 33.42 24.34 4.81
N LEU A 10 32.14 24.57 4.54
CA LEU A 10 31.05 23.95 5.28
C LEU A 10 30.02 23.38 4.29
N PHE A 11 30.01 22.05 4.21
CA PHE A 11 28.92 21.17 3.77
C PHE A 11 28.46 21.33 2.31
N LEU A 12 29.09 20.63 1.34
CA LEU A 12 28.72 19.26 0.95
C LEU A 12 27.43 18.71 1.59
N SER A 13 26.60 18.09 0.75
CA SER A 13 25.44 17.24 1.06
C SER A 13 24.16 17.94 1.57
N ILE A 14 23.32 18.39 0.64
CA ILE A 14 21.86 18.21 0.79
C ILE A 14 21.54 16.89 0.08
N ILE A 15 21.63 15.81 0.85
CA ILE A 15 21.16 14.49 0.47
C ILE A 15 19.64 14.55 0.34
N LEU A 16 19.14 13.95 -0.75
CA LEU A 16 17.76 13.53 -0.96
C LEU A 16 17.07 13.16 0.37
N GLN A 17 16.07 13.93 0.77
CA GLN A 17 15.03 13.39 1.63
C GLN A 17 14.21 12.43 0.77
N ALA A 18 14.70 11.20 0.61
CA ALA A 18 13.82 10.09 0.31
C ALA A 18 12.85 10.01 1.49
N GLN A 19 11.60 10.43 1.28
CA GLN A 19 10.53 10.23 2.26
C GLN A 19 10.31 8.73 2.38
N THR A 20 11.07 8.09 3.27
CA THR A 20 10.83 6.72 3.68
C THR A 20 9.59 6.75 4.56
N TYR A 21 8.48 6.21 4.07
CA TYR A 21 7.29 6.01 4.87
C TYR A 21 7.64 5.04 6.01
N ALA A 22 7.40 5.47 7.26
CA ALA A 22 7.57 4.61 8.42
C ALA A 22 6.64 3.39 8.31
N PRO A 23 7.10 2.16 8.64
CA PRO A 23 6.23 0.99 8.68
C PRO A 23 5.18 1.17 9.79
N TYR A 24 3.91 0.98 9.43
CA TYR A 24 2.79 1.01 10.37
C TYR A 24 2.80 -0.26 11.25
N THR A 25 2.93 -0.09 12.56
CA THR A 25 2.81 -1.16 13.55
C THR A 25 1.36 -1.23 14.05
N GLY A 26 0.57 -2.11 13.46
CA GLY A 26 -0.78 -2.44 13.95
C GLY A 26 -0.70 -3.34 15.19
N ASN A 27 -1.35 -2.93 16.27
CA ASN A 27 -1.44 -3.70 17.51
C ASN A 27 -2.18 -5.03 17.28
N LYS A 28 -1.60 -6.13 17.77
CA LYS A 28 -2.22 -7.46 17.79
C LYS A 28 -3.46 -7.42 18.68
N ALA A 29 -4.64 -7.57 18.08
CA ALA A 29 -5.86 -7.88 18.81
C ALA A 29 -5.95 -9.41 19.02
N ASN A 30 -6.31 -9.77 20.25
CA ASN A 30 -6.24 -11.09 20.83
C ASN A 30 -7.20 -12.10 20.18
N GLU A 31 -6.69 -13.32 20.04
CA GLU A 31 -7.45 -14.53 19.75
C GLU A 31 -8.60 -14.70 20.74
N THR A 32 -9.83 -14.82 20.23
CA THR A 32 -10.96 -15.29 21.03
C THR A 32 -11.44 -16.62 20.48
N LYS A 33 -11.04 -17.70 21.15
CA LYS A 33 -11.58 -19.05 20.98
C LYS A 33 -13.08 -19.03 21.27
N VAL A 34 -13.89 -19.37 20.28
CA VAL A 34 -15.28 -19.77 20.49
C VAL A 34 -15.32 -21.28 20.69
N SER A 35 -15.67 -21.69 21.90
CA SER A 35 -15.97 -23.06 22.29
C SER A 35 -17.47 -23.35 22.15
N LYS A 36 -17.82 -24.58 21.72
CA LYS A 36 -19.07 -25.29 22.08
C LYS A 36 -18.99 -26.79 21.67
N PRO A 37 -19.83 -27.69 22.21
CA PRO A 37 -19.48 -28.56 23.32
C PRO A 37 -19.49 -30.06 22.96
N ALA A 38 -18.88 -30.86 23.84
CA ALA A 38 -18.76 -32.32 23.76
C ALA A 38 -20.04 -33.08 24.14
N LYS A 39 -20.22 -34.26 23.53
CA LYS A 39 -20.94 -35.42 24.11
C LYS A 39 -20.16 -36.71 23.79
N ASN A 40 -19.84 -37.43 24.86
CA ASN A 40 -19.29 -38.80 24.98
C ASN A 40 -20.09 -39.86 24.18
N LYS A 41 -19.58 -41.05 23.81
CA LYS A 41 -18.89 -42.07 24.62
C LYS A 41 -18.42 -43.28 23.76
N ASP A 42 -17.59 -44.13 24.39
CA ASP A 42 -17.26 -45.55 24.11
C ASP A 42 -16.15 -45.86 23.09
N GLU A 43 -15.45 -46.99 23.17
CA GLU A 43 -14.57 -47.63 24.17
C GLU A 43 -13.76 -48.68 23.37
N ASN A 44 -12.48 -48.85 23.72
CA ASN A 44 -11.61 -49.99 23.41
C ASN A 44 -11.00 -50.18 21.99
N SER A 45 -9.66 -50.28 21.97
CA SER A 45 -8.81 -51.30 21.31
C SER A 45 -7.57 -50.69 20.62
N LYS A 46 -6.39 -50.88 21.21
CA LYS A 46 -5.06 -50.73 20.58
C LYS A 46 -4.60 -52.10 20.05
N PRO A 47 -3.47 -52.20 19.30
CA PRO A 47 -2.85 -51.28 18.33
C PRO A 47 -2.57 -52.03 17.00
N VAL A 48 -1.97 -51.39 15.99
CA VAL A 48 -0.89 -51.95 15.11
C VAL A 48 -0.58 -50.97 13.96
N ILE A 49 0.71 -50.87 13.70
CA ILE A 49 1.45 -49.97 12.83
C ILE A 49 1.22 -50.33 11.35
N ALA A 50 0.91 -49.35 10.50
CA ALA A 50 1.25 -49.40 9.07
C ALA A 50 1.28 -47.99 8.48
N GLU A 51 2.45 -47.64 7.91
CA GLU A 51 2.67 -46.67 6.84
C GLU A 51 2.28 -45.20 7.13
N LYS A 52 3.19 -44.36 7.65
CA LYS A 52 4.31 -43.77 6.89
C LYS A 52 3.96 -43.45 5.42
N ILE A 53 3.07 -42.50 5.21
CA ILE A 53 3.21 -41.56 4.10
C ILE A 53 3.14 -40.15 4.69
N GLN A 54 4.31 -39.62 5.02
CA GLN A 54 4.52 -38.19 5.12
C GLN A 54 4.22 -37.61 3.73
N LYS A 55 2.99 -37.14 3.52
CA LYS A 55 2.77 -36.04 2.59
C LYS A 55 3.18 -34.78 3.34
N GLU A 56 4.49 -34.60 3.47
CA GLU A 56 5.06 -33.28 3.68
C GLU A 56 4.89 -32.56 2.35
N GLU A 57 3.68 -32.07 2.13
CA GLU A 57 3.38 -31.10 1.08
C GLU A 57 4.34 -29.95 1.32
N LEU A 58 5.35 -29.81 0.44
CA LEU A 58 6.34 -28.75 0.50
C LEU A 58 5.56 -27.44 0.50
N LYS A 59 5.30 -26.90 1.69
CA LYS A 59 4.54 -25.68 1.90
C LYS A 59 5.45 -24.56 1.43
N LYS A 60 5.45 -24.32 0.11
CA LYS A 60 6.06 -23.15 -0.49
C LYS A 60 5.63 -21.98 0.38
N PRO A 61 6.54 -21.14 0.88
CA PRO A 61 6.14 -19.96 1.63
C PRO A 61 5.12 -19.22 0.77
N THR A 62 3.85 -19.26 1.17
CA THR A 62 2.83 -18.43 0.58
C THR A 62 3.15 -17.06 1.11
N ASP A 63 3.87 -16.27 0.31
CA ASP A 63 4.19 -14.88 0.58
C ASP A 63 2.93 -14.20 1.16
N ASP A 64 3.01 -13.71 2.40
CA ASP A 64 1.89 -12.97 2.99
C ASP A 64 1.76 -11.59 2.34
N PHE A 65 0.66 -10.89 2.64
CA PHE A 65 0.41 -9.55 2.09
C PHE A 65 1.61 -8.61 2.27
N GLN A 66 2.26 -8.63 3.44
CA GLN A 66 3.33 -7.69 3.76
C GLN A 66 4.62 -8.05 3.01
N ASP A 67 4.94 -9.34 2.87
CA ASP A 67 6.07 -9.79 2.07
C ASP A 67 5.91 -9.40 0.59
N LEU A 68 4.71 -9.56 0.02
CA LEU A 68 4.42 -9.13 -1.35
C LEU A 68 4.55 -7.62 -1.54
N MET A 69 4.04 -6.83 -0.59
CA MET A 69 4.19 -5.37 -0.60
C MET A 69 5.67 -4.97 -0.55
N ASN A 70 6.46 -5.60 0.31
CA ASN A 70 7.89 -5.33 0.43
C ASN A 70 8.64 -5.67 -0.87
N LYS A 71 8.36 -6.83 -1.46
CA LYS A 71 8.91 -7.23 -2.76
C LYS A 71 8.53 -6.24 -3.86
N ALA A 72 7.28 -5.79 -3.90
CA ALA A 72 6.82 -4.80 -4.88
C ALA A 72 7.58 -3.48 -4.75
N VAL A 73 7.75 -2.96 -3.52
CA VAL A 73 8.52 -1.75 -3.24
C VAL A 73 9.99 -1.92 -3.63
N GLU A 74 10.60 -3.07 -3.35
CA GLU A 74 11.98 -3.34 -3.74
C GLU A 74 12.15 -3.29 -5.27
N GLN A 75 11.26 -3.95 -6.02
CA GLN A 75 11.30 -3.91 -7.48
C GLN A 75 11.01 -2.50 -8.03
N PHE A 76 10.11 -1.77 -7.40
CA PHE A 76 9.83 -0.38 -7.72
C PHE A 76 11.08 0.49 -7.58
N ASN A 77 11.81 0.35 -6.47
CA ASN A 77 13.06 1.09 -6.22
C ASN A 77 14.17 0.72 -7.21
N GLN A 78 14.19 -0.54 -7.65
CA GLN A 78 15.05 -1.03 -8.73
C GLN A 78 14.60 -0.58 -10.14
N LYS A 79 13.47 0.14 -10.24
CA LYS A 79 12.81 0.55 -11.49
C LYS A 79 12.34 -0.61 -12.37
N ASP A 80 12.26 -1.83 -11.83
CA ASP A 80 11.58 -2.94 -12.48
C ASP A 80 10.08 -2.84 -12.24
N TYR A 81 9.46 -1.89 -12.95
CA TYR A 81 8.06 -1.54 -12.78
C TYR A 81 7.11 -2.68 -13.14
N ARG A 82 7.45 -3.53 -14.12
CA ARG A 82 6.62 -4.69 -14.46
C ARG A 82 6.61 -5.73 -13.35
N LYS A 83 7.77 -5.98 -12.72
CA LYS A 83 7.84 -6.92 -11.60
C LYS A 83 7.21 -6.34 -10.35
N ALA A 84 7.33 -5.03 -10.12
CA ALA A 84 6.59 -4.32 -9.07
C ALA A 84 5.07 -4.45 -9.26
N GLU A 85 4.56 -4.25 -10.48
CA GLU A 85 3.13 -4.42 -10.82
C GLU A 85 2.67 -5.85 -10.50
N SER A 86 3.47 -6.86 -10.86
CA SER A 86 3.17 -8.26 -10.58
C SER A 86 3.06 -8.52 -9.08
N PHE A 87 3.99 -8.01 -8.26
CA PHE A 87 3.93 -8.19 -6.81
C PHE A 87 2.78 -7.42 -6.16
N TYR A 88 2.49 -6.17 -6.56
CA TYR A 88 1.31 -5.46 -6.06
C TYR A 88 0.00 -6.16 -6.42
N THR A 89 -0.08 -6.74 -7.63
CA THR A 89 -1.25 -7.51 -8.05
C THR A 89 -1.43 -8.75 -7.18
N ARG A 90 -0.36 -9.52 -6.95
CA ARG A 90 -0.41 -10.65 -6.02
C ARG A 90 -0.75 -10.23 -4.60
N ALA A 91 -0.30 -9.05 -4.15
CA ALA A 91 -0.65 -8.52 -2.83
C ALA A 91 -2.16 -8.28 -2.72
N LEU A 92 -2.81 -7.81 -3.79
CA LEU A 92 -4.27 -7.68 -3.82
C LEU A 92 -4.97 -9.04 -3.72
N ASP A 93 -4.47 -10.06 -4.41
CA ASP A 93 -5.04 -11.41 -4.40
C ASP A 93 -5.11 -12.03 -2.99
N VAL A 94 -4.19 -11.63 -2.09
CA VAL A 94 -4.14 -12.11 -0.69
C VAL A 94 -4.57 -11.05 0.33
N SER A 95 -5.05 -9.89 -0.13
CA SER A 95 -5.45 -8.80 0.75
C SER A 95 -6.79 -9.06 1.43
N THR A 96 -6.96 -8.44 2.60
CA THR A 96 -8.27 -8.26 3.23
C THR A 96 -8.88 -6.93 2.79
N GLU A 97 -10.17 -6.75 3.03
CA GLU A 97 -10.86 -5.47 2.79
C GLU A 97 -10.14 -4.28 3.44
N GLU A 98 -9.61 -4.45 4.66
CA GLU A 98 -8.88 -3.43 5.41
C GLU A 98 -7.47 -3.12 4.87
N THR A 99 -6.89 -4.01 4.06
CA THR A 99 -5.50 -3.88 3.56
C THR A 99 -5.41 -3.64 2.06
N ALA A 100 -6.46 -3.93 1.29
CA ALA A 100 -6.52 -3.78 -0.16
C ALA A 100 -6.15 -2.34 -0.61
N TRP A 101 -6.62 -1.32 0.11
CA TRP A 101 -6.34 0.08 -0.21
C TRP A 101 -4.84 0.38 -0.30
N ARG A 102 -3.99 -0.31 0.47
CA ARG A 102 -2.53 -0.12 0.47
C ARG A 102 -1.94 -0.54 -0.87
N ALA A 103 -2.30 -1.73 -1.34
CA ALA A 103 -1.81 -2.26 -2.61
C ALA A 103 -2.39 -1.48 -3.80
N LEU A 104 -3.67 -1.08 -3.74
CA LEU A 104 -4.30 -0.22 -4.76
C LEU A 104 -3.59 1.14 -4.87
N LEU A 105 -3.33 1.83 -3.75
CA LEU A 105 -2.64 3.12 -3.76
C LEU A 105 -1.23 3.02 -4.34
N SER A 106 -0.47 2.00 -3.92
CA SER A 106 0.89 1.79 -4.38
C SER A 106 0.94 1.43 -5.87
N ARG A 107 0.01 0.58 -6.34
CA ARG A 107 -0.07 0.21 -7.76
C ARG A 107 -0.58 1.36 -8.63
N ALA A 108 -1.49 2.19 -8.15
CA ALA A 108 -1.88 3.42 -8.82
C ALA A 108 -0.70 4.39 -8.99
N THR A 109 0.12 4.56 -7.95
CA THR A 109 1.33 5.38 -8.01
C THR A 109 2.31 4.86 -9.06
N LEU A 110 2.51 3.53 -9.10
CA LEU A 110 3.30 2.86 -10.12
C LEU A 110 2.75 3.10 -11.53
N TYR A 111 1.44 2.97 -11.73
CA TYR A 111 0.80 3.25 -13.01
C TYR A 111 0.98 4.70 -13.46
N GLY A 112 0.91 5.67 -12.54
CA GLY A 112 1.24 7.06 -12.83
C GLY A 112 2.67 7.25 -13.35
N ILE A 113 3.64 6.52 -12.80
CA ILE A 113 5.05 6.53 -13.27
C ILE A 113 5.18 5.88 -14.65
N MET A 114 4.43 4.81 -14.88
CA MET A 114 4.34 4.13 -16.19
C MET A 114 3.52 4.93 -17.21
N LYS A 115 2.94 6.07 -16.83
CA LYS A 115 2.02 6.90 -17.62
C LYS A 115 0.75 6.14 -18.08
N ASP A 116 0.32 5.15 -17.30
CA ASP A 116 -0.94 4.44 -17.50
C ASP A 116 -2.01 5.05 -16.59
N ASP A 117 -2.45 6.25 -16.97
CA ASP A 117 -3.41 7.03 -16.18
C ASP A 117 -4.75 6.30 -16.02
N LYS A 118 -5.16 5.52 -17.02
CA LYS A 118 -6.40 4.75 -16.97
C LYS A 118 -6.37 3.73 -15.84
N LYS A 119 -5.29 2.95 -15.73
CA LYS A 119 -5.15 1.98 -14.64
C LYS A 119 -4.95 2.67 -13.28
N ALA A 120 -4.22 3.78 -13.23
CA ALA A 120 -4.06 4.55 -11.99
C ALA A 120 -5.41 5.05 -11.45
N VAL A 121 -6.25 5.64 -12.32
CA VAL A 121 -7.60 6.10 -11.94
C VAL A 121 -8.50 4.93 -11.53
N ALA A 122 -8.40 3.77 -12.20
CA ALA A 122 -9.18 2.59 -11.84
C ALA A 122 -8.84 2.08 -10.43
N ASP A 123 -7.55 1.96 -10.09
CA ASP A 123 -7.12 1.52 -8.76
C ASP A 123 -7.52 2.54 -7.67
N LEU A 124 -7.32 3.84 -7.93
CA LEU A 124 -7.73 4.89 -6.99
C LEU A 124 -9.24 4.89 -6.76
N THR A 125 -10.02 4.74 -7.83
CA THR A 125 -11.49 4.69 -7.73
C THR A 125 -11.95 3.47 -6.95
N THR A 126 -11.37 2.30 -7.23
CA THR A 126 -11.67 1.07 -6.48
C THR A 126 -11.42 1.25 -4.98
N ALA A 127 -10.29 1.87 -4.61
CA ALA A 127 -9.95 2.08 -3.21
C ALA A 127 -10.85 3.12 -2.52
N ILE A 128 -11.19 4.21 -3.21
CA ILE A 128 -12.12 5.24 -2.73
C ILE A 128 -13.52 4.63 -2.50
N ASP A 129 -14.03 3.88 -3.47
CA ASP A 129 -15.39 3.34 -3.45
C ASP A 129 -15.55 2.19 -2.44
N SER A 130 -14.46 1.53 -2.04
CA SER A 130 -14.49 0.43 -1.07
C SER A 130 -14.97 0.85 0.33
N GLY A 131 -14.84 2.13 0.69
CA GLY A 131 -15.15 2.64 2.04
C GLY A 131 -14.20 2.18 3.14
N ASN A 132 -13.20 1.34 2.84
CA ASN A 132 -12.27 0.75 3.81
C ASN A 132 -10.90 1.48 3.88
N THR A 133 -10.78 2.61 3.19
CA THR A 133 -9.55 3.41 3.19
C THR A 133 -9.54 4.35 4.40
N PRO A 134 -8.49 4.33 5.25
CA PRO A 134 -8.39 5.28 6.36
C PRO A 134 -8.37 6.73 5.86
N GLU A 135 -8.99 7.63 6.63
CA GLU A 135 -9.35 8.98 6.21
C GLU A 135 -8.19 9.77 5.57
N LYS A 136 -7.00 9.72 6.19
CA LYS A 136 -5.81 10.41 5.67
C LYS A 136 -5.41 9.90 4.28
N GLN A 137 -5.48 8.58 4.06
CA GLN A 137 -5.14 7.98 2.77
C GLN A 137 -6.25 8.17 1.76
N LEU A 138 -7.50 8.20 2.19
CA LEU A 138 -8.63 8.55 1.35
C LEU A 138 -8.47 9.98 0.81
N ALA A 139 -8.08 10.93 1.65
CA ALA A 139 -7.78 12.31 1.25
C ALA A 139 -6.65 12.36 0.21
N MET A 140 -5.58 11.58 0.43
CA MET A 140 -4.47 11.46 -0.53
C MET A 140 -4.91 10.84 -1.86
N MET A 141 -5.78 9.82 -1.83
CA MET A 141 -6.30 9.17 -3.05
C MET A 141 -7.11 10.13 -3.90
N TYR A 142 -8.01 10.89 -3.27
CA TYR A 142 -8.73 11.97 -3.95
C TYR A 142 -7.76 12.94 -4.61
N MET A 143 -6.73 13.41 -3.88
CA MET A 143 -5.76 14.34 -4.45
C MET A 143 -4.93 13.73 -5.60
N GLN A 144 -4.54 12.46 -5.51
CA GLN A 144 -3.84 11.79 -6.60
C GLN A 144 -4.72 11.66 -7.85
N ARG A 145 -5.99 11.25 -7.68
CA ARG A 145 -6.94 11.13 -8.79
C ARG A 145 -7.22 12.50 -9.40
N ALA A 146 -7.38 13.54 -8.59
CA ALA A 146 -7.53 14.91 -9.06
C ALA A 146 -6.38 15.36 -9.98
N ARG A 147 -5.13 15.08 -9.61
CA ARG A 147 -3.97 15.44 -10.44
C ARG A 147 -3.95 14.71 -11.79
N ILE A 148 -4.33 13.43 -11.78
CA ILE A 148 -4.41 12.63 -13.02
C ILE A 148 -5.54 13.16 -13.92
N GLU A 149 -6.70 13.44 -13.35
CA GLU A 149 -7.86 13.96 -14.08
C GLU A 149 -7.61 15.38 -14.62
N ALA A 150 -6.95 16.24 -13.84
CA ALA A 150 -6.52 17.56 -14.30
C ALA A 150 -5.56 17.46 -15.49
N LYS A 151 -4.56 16.56 -15.43
CA LYS A 151 -3.67 16.26 -16.55
C LYS A 151 -4.44 15.75 -17.78
N ASN A 152 -5.51 14.98 -17.56
CA ASN A 152 -6.42 14.50 -18.60
C ASN A 152 -7.45 15.54 -19.06
N LYS A 153 -7.34 16.80 -18.59
CA LYS A 153 -8.25 17.92 -18.89
C LYS A 153 -9.69 17.74 -18.39
N ASN A 154 -9.91 16.83 -17.45
CA ASN A 154 -11.19 16.61 -16.80
C ASN A 154 -11.29 17.45 -15.51
N MET A 155 -11.33 18.78 -15.70
CA MET A 155 -11.17 19.74 -14.59
C MET A 155 -12.32 19.72 -13.58
N ASP A 156 -13.57 19.52 -14.02
CA ASP A 156 -14.72 19.47 -13.12
C ASP A 156 -14.59 18.29 -12.13
N PHE A 157 -14.18 17.13 -12.66
CA PHE A 157 -13.92 15.95 -11.83
C PHE A 157 -12.74 16.18 -10.90
N ALA A 158 -11.64 16.73 -11.42
CA ALA A 158 -10.45 17.03 -10.63
C ALA A 158 -10.76 17.96 -9.45
N CYS A 159 -11.55 19.01 -9.69
CA CYS A 159 -11.91 19.98 -8.66
C CYS A 159 -12.87 19.42 -7.61
N ASN A 160 -13.77 18.52 -7.99
CA ASN A 160 -14.57 17.78 -7.02
C ASN A 160 -13.68 16.94 -6.09
N ASP A 161 -12.71 16.22 -6.65
CA ASP A 161 -11.78 15.43 -5.84
C ASP A 161 -10.87 16.30 -4.96
N VAL A 162 -10.40 17.47 -5.43
CA VAL A 162 -9.68 18.44 -4.58
C VAL A 162 -10.54 18.89 -3.40
N ALA A 163 -11.81 19.21 -3.64
CA ALA A 163 -12.74 19.63 -2.59
C ALA A 163 -12.93 18.52 -1.54
N LYS A 164 -13.07 17.26 -1.97
CA LYS A 164 -13.14 16.11 -1.06
C LYS A 164 -11.85 15.91 -0.27
N ALA A 165 -10.69 16.03 -0.90
CA ALA A 165 -9.41 15.93 -0.20
C ALA A 165 -9.25 17.00 0.89
N LYS A 166 -9.65 18.25 0.61
CA LYS A 166 -9.67 19.34 1.60
C LYS A 166 -10.65 19.08 2.74
N ALA A 167 -11.85 18.59 2.42
CA ALA A 167 -12.87 18.26 3.42
C ALA A 167 -12.40 17.17 4.41
N LEU A 168 -11.54 16.26 3.95
CA LEU A 168 -10.88 15.22 4.77
C LEU A 168 -9.59 15.71 5.45
N GLY A 169 -9.37 17.02 5.51
CA GLY A 169 -8.27 17.63 6.25
C GLY A 169 -6.90 17.63 5.52
N LEU A 170 -6.85 17.36 4.22
CA LEU A 170 -5.59 17.47 3.48
C LEU A 170 -5.18 18.96 3.36
N PRO A 171 -3.98 19.35 3.85
CA PRO A 171 -3.59 20.76 3.92
C PRO A 171 -3.42 21.38 2.53
N ASP A 172 -3.54 22.71 2.44
CA ASP A 172 -3.47 23.46 1.17
C ASP A 172 -2.16 23.20 0.40
N VAL A 173 -1.04 23.04 1.10
CA VAL A 173 0.27 22.71 0.49
C VAL A 173 0.25 21.38 -0.28
N LEU A 174 -0.64 20.45 0.07
CA LEU A 174 -0.79 19.17 -0.62
C LEU A 174 -1.93 19.19 -1.66
N THR A 175 -2.82 20.17 -1.60
CA THR A 175 -3.95 20.33 -2.55
C THR A 175 -3.69 21.38 -3.63
N GLN A 176 -2.56 22.08 -3.59
CA GLN A 176 -2.09 22.96 -4.67
C GLN A 176 -1.77 22.19 -5.96
N GLY A 177 -1.72 22.91 -7.09
CA GLY A 177 -1.31 22.39 -8.39
C GLY A 177 -2.46 21.89 -9.28
N VAL A 178 -3.70 21.90 -8.80
CA VAL A 178 -4.91 21.77 -9.61
C VAL A 178 -5.67 23.09 -9.51
N GLU A 179 -5.78 23.81 -10.62
CA GLU A 179 -6.40 25.13 -10.68
C GLU A 179 -7.93 25.00 -10.73
N CYS A 180 -8.57 25.09 -9.56
CA CYS A 180 -10.02 25.14 -9.43
C CYS A 180 -10.49 26.60 -9.35
N LYS A 181 -11.49 26.94 -10.17
CA LYS A 181 -12.07 28.28 -10.27
C LYS A 181 -13.09 28.54 -9.17
#